data_AF-A0A565BUI3-F1
#
_entry.id   AF-A0A565BUI3-F1
#
_cell.length_a   1.000
_cell.length_b   1.000
_cell.length_c   1.000
_cell.angle_alpha   90.00
_cell.angle_beta   90.00
_cell.angle_gamma   90.00
#
_symmetry.space_group_name_H-M   'P 1'
#
loop_
_entity.id
_entity.type
_entity.pdbx_description
1 polymer ?
#
loop_
_entity_poly.entity_id
_entity_poly.type
_entity_poly.pdbx_seq_one_letter_code
_entity_poly.pdbx_strand_id
1 'polypeptide(L)'
;MGYERLEPSKPTGSVTTTTSPPAPNHHQISTSAQPETTNRRRKKLLISSIVLAFVLILAAAIFAGIRTQVKSGQHVPGLARKPSQAISKACESTRYPELCVDSLMDFPGSLAASSTKDLIHVTVNMTLHHFSHALYSSSAFSFIDMPPRVRSAYDSCLELLDDSVDALSRALSSVVSSGTQAKPQDVTTWLSTALTNQDTCAEGFDGVDDGGVKNQMTAALKNLSELVSNCLAIFAANGDGDGNDFAGVPIQNRRLLEVREDEKFPTWLEERSERELLEMPVSQIQADIIVSQDGNGTCKTISEAIKKAPEHSPRRTIIYVKAGRYEENNLKVGRKKINLMFVGDGKGKTIISGGKSIFDNITTFHTATFAATGAGFIARDITFQNWAGPEKHQAVALRIGADHAVIYRCNIIGYQDTLYVHSNRQFFRECDIYGTVDFIFGNAAVVLQNCSIYARKPMAFQKNTITAQNRKDPNQNTGISIHASRVLAAGDLQTYLASNNTNGTVQTYLGRPWKLFSRTVYMLSFIGNHVHTRGWLEWNTTFALDTLYYGEYLNTGPGSVLAQRVNWPGYRVINSTAEANRFTVAEFIYGSSWLPSTGVSFLAGLNI
;
A
#
# COMPACT_ATOMS: atom_id res chain seq x y z
N MET A 1 4.22 -37.47 -54.62
CA MET A 1 2.96 -38.23 -54.80
C MET A 1 2.09 -37.94 -53.58
N GLY A 2 0.80 -37.67 -53.64
CA GLY A 2 -0.07 -37.46 -54.81
C GLY A 2 -1.52 -37.18 -54.36
N TYR A 3 -2.05 -36.02 -54.77
CA TYR A 3 -3.44 -35.69 -55.11
C TYR A 3 -4.60 -36.67 -54.79
N GLU A 4 -5.67 -36.16 -54.15
CA GLU A 4 -6.97 -35.75 -54.77
C GLU A 4 -7.93 -35.15 -53.68
N ARG A 5 -8.53 -33.96 -53.87
CA ARG A 5 -9.90 -33.61 -54.37
C ARG A 5 -11.06 -33.92 -53.37
N LEU A 6 -12.17 -33.14 -53.28
CA LEU A 6 -12.77 -32.12 -54.17
C LEU A 6 -13.43 -30.93 -53.37
N GLU A 7 -14.28 -30.11 -54.00
CA GLU A 7 -14.56 -28.69 -53.67
C GLU A 7 -15.88 -28.35 -52.91
N PRO A 8 -16.01 -27.11 -52.34
CA PRO A 8 -17.25 -26.53 -51.80
C PRO A 8 -17.95 -25.53 -52.77
N SER A 9 -19.20 -25.13 -52.48
CA SER A 9 -20.04 -24.28 -53.35
C SER A 9 -20.27 -22.82 -52.90
N LYS A 10 -20.50 -21.93 -53.90
CA LYS A 10 -20.81 -20.47 -53.92
C LYS A 10 -21.46 -20.16 -55.30
N PRO A 11 -21.77 -18.91 -55.74
CA PRO A 11 -21.76 -17.57 -55.11
C PRO A 11 -23.23 -17.09 -54.87
N THR A 12 -23.79 -15.89 -55.11
CA THR A 12 -23.45 -14.55 -55.70
C THR A 12 -24.44 -13.51 -55.08
N GLY A 13 -24.61 -12.23 -55.45
CA GLY A 13 -24.04 -11.30 -56.44
C GLY A 13 -25.00 -10.12 -56.72
N SER A 14 -24.52 -8.91 -56.98
CA SER A 14 -25.35 -7.69 -57.18
C SER A 14 -24.90 -6.85 -58.39
N VAL A 15 -25.78 -6.04 -59.00
CA VAL A 15 -25.49 -4.77 -59.73
C VAL A 15 -26.76 -4.06 -60.30
N THR A 16 -27.00 -2.83 -59.80
CA THR A 16 -27.34 -1.52 -60.44
C THR A 16 -28.34 -1.30 -61.62
N THR A 17 -29.03 -0.13 -61.53
CA THR A 17 -29.34 0.92 -62.58
C THR A 17 -30.74 1.11 -63.25
N THR A 18 -31.41 2.22 -62.83
CA THR A 18 -32.15 3.27 -63.62
C THR A 18 -33.55 3.14 -64.29
N THR A 19 -34.20 4.33 -64.34
CA THR A 19 -35.26 4.87 -65.25
C THR A 19 -36.77 4.63 -64.98
N SER A 20 -37.57 5.61 -65.46
CA SER A 20 -39.02 5.89 -65.28
C SER A 20 -39.59 6.42 -66.63
N PRO A 21 -40.87 6.87 -66.83
CA PRO A 21 -42.07 7.06 -65.97
C PRO A 21 -43.26 6.17 -66.52
N PRO A 22 -44.59 6.51 -66.63
CA PRO A 22 -45.45 7.64 -66.22
C PRO A 22 -46.79 7.22 -65.51
N ALA A 23 -47.89 7.97 -65.73
CA ALA A 23 -49.28 7.72 -65.27
C ALA A 23 -50.30 8.02 -66.41
N PRO A 24 -51.62 7.70 -66.29
CA PRO A 24 -52.62 8.72 -65.89
C PRO A 24 -53.90 8.19 -65.15
N ASN A 25 -54.91 9.07 -64.96
CA ASN A 25 -56.15 8.91 -64.15
C ASN A 25 -57.35 8.23 -64.88
N HIS A 26 -58.43 7.84 -64.16
CA HIS A 26 -59.77 8.50 -64.15
C HIS A 26 -60.93 7.76 -63.40
N HIS A 27 -61.89 8.53 -62.85
CA HIS A 27 -63.36 8.24 -62.67
C HIS A 27 -63.88 7.11 -61.71
N GLN A 28 -65.08 7.15 -61.06
CA GLN A 28 -66.09 8.21 -60.71
C GLN A 28 -67.18 7.70 -59.71
N ILE A 29 -68.06 8.59 -59.18
CA ILE A 29 -69.46 8.37 -58.65
C ILE A 29 -69.59 7.57 -57.31
N SER A 30 -70.08 8.09 -56.15
CA SER A 30 -71.42 8.59 -55.71
C SER A 30 -72.44 7.46 -55.39
N THR A 31 -73.35 7.49 -54.37
CA THR A 31 -73.84 8.57 -53.46
C THR A 31 -74.60 8.04 -52.20
N SER A 32 -74.86 8.93 -51.23
CA SER A 32 -76.08 9.03 -50.35
C SER A 32 -76.04 8.63 -48.85
N ALA A 33 -77.02 9.21 -48.12
CA ALA A 33 -77.52 8.94 -46.76
C ALA A 33 -76.63 9.23 -45.51
N GLN A 34 -77.05 10.26 -44.76
CA GLN A 34 -76.64 10.56 -43.36
C GLN A 34 -77.87 10.36 -42.44
N PRO A 35 -77.74 10.22 -41.09
CA PRO A 35 -77.64 11.42 -40.24
C PRO A 35 -76.83 11.32 -38.91
N GLU A 36 -76.18 12.44 -38.58
CA GLU A 36 -76.17 13.14 -37.27
C GLU A 36 -76.03 12.37 -35.93
N THR A 37 -74.90 12.56 -35.23
CA THR A 37 -74.85 12.79 -33.75
C THR A 37 -73.56 13.52 -33.30
N THR A 38 -72.79 14.09 -34.22
CA THR A 38 -71.33 14.31 -34.08
C THR A 38 -70.93 15.53 -33.23
N ASN A 39 -71.89 16.34 -32.76
CA ASN A 39 -71.60 17.63 -32.12
C ASN A 39 -71.33 17.56 -30.60
N ARG A 40 -71.83 16.52 -29.90
CA ARG A 40 -71.65 16.37 -28.44
C ARG A 40 -70.31 15.72 -28.04
N ARG A 41 -69.70 14.91 -28.92
CA ARG A 41 -68.36 14.31 -28.71
C ARG A 41 -67.22 15.32 -28.92
N ARG A 42 -67.29 16.17 -29.96
CA ARG A 42 -66.23 17.17 -30.25
C ARG A 42 -65.99 18.14 -29.10
N LYS A 43 -67.03 18.65 -28.44
CA LYS A 43 -66.87 19.53 -27.26
C LYS A 43 -66.20 18.82 -26.08
N LYS A 44 -66.51 17.54 -25.81
CA LYS A 44 -65.82 16.76 -24.75
C LYS A 44 -64.34 16.51 -25.07
N LEU A 45 -64.01 16.20 -26.33
CA LEU A 45 -62.62 16.02 -26.77
C LEU A 45 -61.80 17.30 -26.66
N LEU A 46 -62.36 18.46 -27.06
CA LEU A 46 -61.69 19.75 -26.91
C LEU A 46 -61.41 20.11 -25.44
N ILE A 47 -62.39 19.94 -24.55
CA ILE A 47 -62.19 20.18 -23.10
C ILE A 47 -61.15 19.20 -22.54
N SER A 48 -61.21 17.91 -22.90
CA SER A 48 -60.21 16.92 -22.47
C SER A 48 -58.80 17.25 -22.98
N SER A 49 -58.67 17.80 -24.20
CA SER A 49 -57.39 18.23 -24.76
C SER A 49 -56.83 19.43 -24.00
N ILE A 50 -57.66 20.42 -23.68
CA ILE A 50 -57.25 21.62 -22.93
C ILE A 50 -56.84 21.25 -21.50
N VAL A 51 -57.59 20.37 -20.82
CA VAL A 51 -57.24 19.87 -19.48
C VAL A 51 -55.93 19.07 -19.52
N LEU A 52 -55.73 18.19 -20.50
CA LEU A 52 -54.48 17.43 -20.63
C LEU A 52 -53.28 18.35 -20.92
N ALA A 53 -53.46 19.37 -21.77
CA ALA A 53 -52.44 20.38 -22.00
C ALA A 53 -52.12 21.18 -20.72
N PHE A 54 -53.13 21.59 -19.94
CA PHE A 54 -52.92 22.26 -18.66
C PHE A 54 -52.18 21.37 -17.66
N VAL A 55 -52.54 20.08 -17.55
CA VAL A 55 -51.85 19.11 -16.71
C VAL A 55 -50.41 18.90 -17.15
N LEU A 56 -50.13 18.85 -18.46
CA LEU A 56 -48.76 18.76 -18.98
C LEU A 56 -47.95 20.05 -18.76
N ILE A 57 -48.57 21.22 -18.82
CA ILE A 57 -47.92 22.51 -18.51
C ILE A 57 -47.65 22.62 -17.00
N LEU A 58 -48.59 22.21 -16.14
CA LEU A 58 -48.37 22.10 -14.69
C LEU A 58 -47.30 21.06 -14.35
N ALA A 59 -47.31 19.89 -14.99
CA ALA A 59 -46.26 18.88 -14.80
C ALA A 59 -44.90 19.39 -15.29
N ALA A 60 -44.83 20.10 -16.41
CA ALA A 60 -43.60 20.74 -16.89
C ALA A 60 -43.14 21.89 -15.98
N ALA A 61 -44.06 22.68 -15.41
CA ALA A 61 -43.75 23.73 -14.44
C ALA A 61 -43.30 23.16 -13.09
N ILE A 62 -43.88 22.05 -12.64
CA ILE A 62 -43.46 21.30 -11.45
C ILE A 62 -42.11 20.61 -11.71
N PHE A 63 -41.88 20.01 -12.87
CA PHE A 63 -40.59 19.40 -13.21
C PHE A 63 -39.49 20.44 -13.47
N ALA A 64 -39.85 21.63 -13.96
CA ALA A 64 -38.97 22.79 -14.01
C ALA A 64 -38.68 23.34 -12.61
N GLY A 65 -39.69 23.44 -11.73
CA GLY A 65 -39.55 23.84 -10.33
C GLY A 65 -38.71 22.86 -9.50
N ILE A 66 -38.87 21.56 -9.72
CA ILE A 66 -38.02 20.51 -9.16
C ILE A 66 -36.62 20.58 -9.79
N ARG A 67 -36.48 20.83 -11.09
CA ARG A 67 -35.15 21.08 -11.69
C ARG A 67 -34.50 22.37 -11.20
N THR A 68 -35.23 23.41 -10.83
CA THR A 68 -34.65 24.61 -10.21
C THR A 68 -34.42 24.45 -8.72
N GLN A 69 -35.13 23.58 -7.99
CA GLN A 69 -34.75 23.20 -6.62
C GLN A 69 -33.59 22.19 -6.58
N VAL A 70 -33.47 21.29 -7.55
CA VAL A 70 -32.40 20.27 -7.65
C VAL A 70 -31.16 20.77 -8.43
N LYS A 71 -31.28 21.85 -9.20
CA LYS A 71 -30.15 22.68 -9.69
C LYS A 71 -30.14 24.10 -9.09
N SER A 72 -30.68 24.26 -7.89
CA SER A 72 -30.32 25.36 -7.00
C SER A 72 -29.91 24.80 -5.64
N GLY A 73 -28.82 24.02 -5.67
CA GLY A 73 -27.78 24.18 -4.65
C GLY A 73 -27.20 25.58 -4.76
N GLN A 74 -28.03 26.58 -4.42
CA GLN A 74 -27.66 27.98 -4.41
C GLN A 74 -26.60 28.09 -3.32
N HIS A 75 -25.36 28.34 -3.73
CA HIS A 75 -24.37 28.90 -2.85
C HIS A 75 -24.86 30.31 -2.50
N VAL A 76 -25.76 30.39 -1.52
CA VAL A 76 -26.01 31.61 -0.76
C VAL A 76 -24.62 32.10 -0.36
N PRO A 77 -24.25 33.36 -0.64
CA PRO A 77 -23.04 33.93 -0.10
C PRO A 77 -23.25 34.12 1.40
N GLY A 78 -23.18 33.02 2.16
CA GLY A 78 -22.94 33.05 3.58
C GLY A 78 -21.68 33.87 3.79
N LEU A 79 -21.71 34.78 4.77
CA LEU A 79 -20.60 35.69 5.07
C LEU A 79 -19.29 34.89 5.04
N ALA A 80 -18.42 35.17 4.07
CA ALA A 80 -17.24 34.37 3.76
C ALA A 80 -16.47 34.09 5.05
N ARG A 81 -16.62 32.85 5.55
CA ARG A 81 -16.50 32.58 6.98
C ARG A 81 -15.03 32.50 7.32
N LYS A 82 -14.45 33.65 7.70
CA LYS A 82 -13.01 33.75 7.93
C LYS A 82 -12.54 32.64 8.88
N PRO A 83 -11.50 31.87 8.51
CA PRO A 83 -10.97 30.84 9.40
C PRO A 83 -10.52 31.45 10.72
N SER A 84 -10.61 30.68 11.80
CA SER A 84 -10.04 31.10 13.08
C SER A 84 -8.52 31.22 12.93
N GLN A 85 -7.89 32.10 13.72
CA GLN A 85 -6.43 32.24 13.73
C GLN A 85 -5.72 30.91 14.03
N ALA A 86 -6.36 30.03 14.80
CA ALA A 86 -5.86 28.69 15.10
C ALA A 86 -5.91 27.75 13.88
N ILE A 87 -7.00 27.75 13.10
CA ILE A 87 -7.11 26.99 11.83
C ILE A 87 -6.06 27.49 10.83
N SER A 88 -5.97 28.81 10.61
CA SER A 88 -5.00 29.40 9.67
C SER A 88 -3.57 28.99 10.02
N LYS A 89 -3.17 29.10 11.31
CA LYS A 89 -1.83 28.74 11.77
C LYS A 89 -1.54 27.24 11.67
N ALA A 90 -2.54 26.38 11.91
CA ALA A 90 -2.35 24.94 11.72
C ALA A 90 -2.11 24.60 10.25
N CYS A 91 -2.95 25.13 9.35
CA CYS A 91 -2.88 24.88 7.91
C CYS A 91 -1.66 25.49 7.22
N GLU A 92 -1.09 26.59 7.74
CA GLU A 92 0.15 27.22 7.26
C GLU A 92 1.33 26.23 7.19
N SER A 93 1.39 25.25 8.09
CA SER A 93 2.42 24.20 8.12
C SER A 93 2.22 23.06 7.10
N THR A 94 1.10 23.03 6.39
CA THR A 94 0.67 21.88 5.59
C THR A 94 1.02 21.99 4.11
N ARG A 95 1.04 20.85 3.41
CA ARG A 95 1.31 20.80 1.96
C ARG A 95 0.11 21.19 1.11
N TYR A 96 -1.10 21.14 1.66
CA TYR A 96 -2.35 21.47 0.97
C TYR A 96 -3.16 22.47 1.83
N PRO A 97 -2.68 23.71 2.02
CA PRO A 97 -3.23 24.65 3.00
C PRO A 97 -4.65 25.10 2.69
N GLU A 98 -5.01 25.28 1.41
CA GLU A 98 -6.37 25.64 1.00
C GLU A 98 -7.36 24.52 1.37
N LEU A 99 -7.07 23.28 0.97
CA LEU A 99 -7.85 22.10 1.34
C LEU A 99 -7.94 21.92 2.87
N CYS A 100 -6.86 22.21 3.61
CA CYS A 100 -6.85 22.17 5.06
C CYS A 100 -7.86 23.16 5.67
N VAL A 101 -7.84 24.41 5.20
CA VAL A 101 -8.74 25.48 5.68
C VAL A 101 -10.18 25.15 5.34
N ASP A 102 -10.48 24.81 4.09
CA ASP A 102 -11.83 24.50 3.63
C ASP A 102 -12.43 23.30 4.38
N SER A 103 -11.70 22.19 4.45
CA SER A 103 -12.20 20.96 5.09
C SER A 103 -12.44 21.17 6.60
N LEU A 104 -11.55 21.91 7.27
CA LEU A 104 -11.74 22.26 8.69
C LEU A 104 -12.93 23.22 8.87
N MET A 105 -13.11 24.22 8.00
CA MET A 105 -14.22 25.18 8.14
C MET A 105 -15.60 24.55 7.98
N ASP A 106 -15.73 23.52 7.14
CA ASP A 106 -16.97 22.76 6.95
C ASP A 106 -17.21 21.68 8.03
N PHE A 107 -16.17 21.23 8.75
CA PHE A 107 -16.31 20.16 9.74
C PHE A 107 -16.94 20.64 11.08
N PRO A 108 -17.99 19.97 11.60
CA PRO A 108 -18.62 20.36 12.86
C PRO A 108 -17.66 20.41 14.06
N GLY A 109 -17.70 21.51 14.82
CA GLY A 109 -16.92 21.70 16.06
C GLY A 109 -15.52 22.29 15.86
N SER A 110 -14.98 22.31 14.64
CA SER A 110 -13.65 22.88 14.33
C SER A 110 -13.47 24.32 14.80
N LEU A 111 -14.51 25.14 14.67
CA LEU A 111 -14.50 26.56 15.04
C LEU A 111 -14.70 26.81 16.55
N ALA A 112 -14.92 25.74 17.33
CA ALA A 112 -14.85 25.76 18.79
C ALA A 112 -13.50 25.23 19.33
N ALA A 113 -12.66 24.65 18.47
CA ALA A 113 -11.30 24.24 18.83
C ALA A 113 -10.48 25.46 19.23
N SER A 114 -9.99 25.47 20.47
CA SER A 114 -9.26 26.61 21.05
C SER A 114 -7.82 26.27 21.40
N SER A 115 -7.50 24.98 21.55
CA SER A 115 -6.14 24.46 21.69
C SER A 115 -5.66 23.75 20.42
N THR A 116 -4.34 23.66 20.29
CA THR A 116 -3.66 22.80 19.31
C THR A 116 -4.16 21.36 19.34
N LYS A 117 -4.38 20.80 20.53
CA LYS A 117 -4.79 19.40 20.70
C LYS A 117 -6.19 19.14 20.16
N ASP A 118 -7.09 20.11 20.34
CA ASP A 118 -8.44 20.07 19.74
C ASP A 118 -8.35 20.05 18.21
N LEU A 119 -7.46 20.84 17.60
CA LEU A 119 -7.27 20.86 16.15
C LEU A 119 -6.67 19.56 15.61
N ILE A 120 -5.70 18.94 16.30
CA ILE A 120 -5.19 17.62 15.92
C ILE A 120 -6.34 16.60 15.94
N HIS A 121 -7.12 16.56 17.04
CA HIS A 121 -8.27 15.67 17.18
C HIS A 121 -9.31 15.88 16.08
N VAL A 122 -9.71 17.13 15.83
CA VAL A 122 -10.66 17.50 14.76
C VAL A 122 -10.14 17.08 13.39
N THR A 123 -8.87 17.36 13.06
CA THR A 123 -8.32 17.04 11.74
C THR A 123 -8.27 15.52 11.51
N VAL A 124 -7.86 14.74 12.51
CA VAL A 124 -7.84 13.26 12.40
C VAL A 124 -9.27 12.69 12.32
N ASN A 125 -10.23 13.22 13.09
CA ASN A 125 -11.63 12.79 13.06
C ASN A 125 -12.31 13.10 11.71
N MET A 126 -12.06 14.30 11.17
CA MET A 126 -12.48 14.71 9.83
C MET A 126 -11.93 13.76 8.77
N THR A 127 -10.63 13.48 8.77
CA THR A 127 -10.00 12.55 7.82
C THR A 127 -10.54 11.12 7.98
N LEU A 128 -10.76 10.64 9.21
CA LEU A 128 -11.43 9.35 9.47
C LEU A 128 -12.85 9.30 8.88
N HIS A 129 -13.62 10.37 8.98
CA HIS A 129 -14.96 10.46 8.38
C HIS A 129 -14.89 10.41 6.83
N HIS A 130 -13.95 11.13 6.21
CA HIS A 130 -13.73 11.05 4.76
C HIS A 130 -13.33 9.65 4.29
N PHE A 131 -12.41 8.96 4.98
CA PHE A 131 -12.05 7.58 4.67
C PHE A 131 -13.21 6.59 4.88
N SER A 132 -14.02 6.78 5.93
CA SER A 132 -15.19 5.95 6.20
C SER A 132 -16.26 6.12 5.12
N HIS A 133 -16.50 7.35 4.65
CA HIS A 133 -17.37 7.63 3.53
C HIS A 133 -16.85 7.05 2.21
N ALA A 134 -15.53 7.14 1.96
CA ALA A 134 -14.90 6.55 0.79
C ALA A 134 -15.01 5.02 0.78
N LEU A 135 -14.78 4.34 1.90
CA LEU A 135 -14.98 2.90 2.05
C LEU A 135 -16.43 2.50 1.79
N TYR A 136 -17.38 3.18 2.43
CA TYR A 136 -18.81 2.93 2.26
C TYR A 136 -19.27 3.10 0.80
N SER A 137 -18.97 4.25 0.19
CA SER A 137 -19.33 4.54 -1.21
C SER A 137 -18.65 3.59 -2.19
N SER A 138 -17.36 3.25 -1.98
CA SER A 138 -16.66 2.26 -2.79
C SER A 138 -17.29 0.87 -2.71
N SER A 139 -17.74 0.44 -1.52
CA SER A 139 -18.33 -0.90 -1.30
C SER A 139 -19.61 -1.16 -2.13
N ALA A 140 -20.32 -0.10 -2.52
CA ALA A 140 -21.53 -0.19 -3.35
C ALA A 140 -21.26 -0.75 -4.77
N PHE A 141 -20.03 -0.61 -5.27
CA PHE A 141 -19.62 -1.08 -6.60
C PHE A 141 -19.25 -2.58 -6.63
N SER A 142 -19.33 -3.29 -5.50
CA SER A 142 -18.90 -4.69 -5.37
C SER A 142 -19.58 -5.63 -6.38
N PHE A 143 -20.88 -5.43 -6.63
CA PHE A 143 -21.69 -6.21 -7.56
C PHE A 143 -21.49 -5.87 -9.06
N ILE A 144 -20.69 -4.86 -9.40
CA ILE A 144 -20.38 -4.56 -10.80
C ILE A 144 -19.45 -5.64 -11.36
N ASP A 145 -19.71 -6.10 -12.58
CA ASP A 145 -18.83 -7.02 -13.31
C ASP A 145 -17.55 -6.30 -13.75
N MET A 146 -16.40 -6.94 -13.59
CA MET A 146 -15.09 -6.31 -13.67
C MET A 146 -14.05 -7.25 -14.28
N PRO A 147 -13.28 -6.80 -15.30
CA PRO A 147 -12.10 -7.53 -15.77
C PRO A 147 -11.14 -7.86 -14.62
N PRO A 148 -10.39 -8.99 -14.65
CA PRO A 148 -9.60 -9.46 -13.51
C PRO A 148 -8.67 -8.41 -12.88
N ARG A 149 -8.05 -7.55 -13.68
CA ARG A 149 -7.17 -6.47 -13.17
C ARG A 149 -7.95 -5.36 -12.47
N VAL A 150 -9.14 -5.01 -12.98
CA VAL A 150 -10.05 -4.03 -12.35
C VAL A 150 -10.57 -4.59 -11.01
N ARG A 151 -11.05 -5.84 -11.01
CA ARG A 151 -11.47 -6.57 -9.80
C ARG A 151 -10.35 -6.61 -8.77
N SER A 152 -9.14 -7.02 -9.17
CA SER A 152 -7.98 -7.07 -8.28
C SER A 152 -7.62 -5.71 -7.68
N ALA A 153 -7.70 -4.62 -8.47
CA ALA A 153 -7.44 -3.27 -7.98
C ALA A 153 -8.52 -2.77 -7.00
N TYR A 154 -9.79 -3.03 -7.32
CA TYR A 154 -10.92 -2.71 -6.45
C TYR A 154 -10.86 -3.48 -5.12
N ASP A 155 -10.66 -4.80 -5.19
CA ASP A 155 -10.57 -5.66 -4.01
C ASP A 155 -9.35 -5.29 -3.14
N SER A 156 -8.19 -4.98 -3.76
CA SER A 156 -7.02 -4.41 -3.05
C SER A 156 -7.38 -3.08 -2.37
N CYS A 157 -8.11 -2.19 -3.04
CA CYS A 157 -8.45 -0.90 -2.48
C CYS A 157 -9.42 -1.00 -1.30
N LEU A 158 -10.41 -1.90 -1.33
CA LEU A 158 -11.30 -2.12 -0.18
C LEU A 158 -10.53 -2.64 1.05
N GLU A 159 -9.59 -3.58 0.87
CA GLU A 159 -8.66 -4.01 1.95
C GLU A 159 -7.88 -2.83 2.53
N LEU A 160 -7.33 -1.99 1.66
CA LEU A 160 -6.50 -0.85 2.04
C LEU A 160 -7.30 0.29 2.69
N LEU A 161 -8.55 0.51 2.29
CA LEU A 161 -9.44 1.49 2.91
C LEU A 161 -9.89 1.05 4.32
N ASP A 162 -10.26 -0.23 4.52
CA ASP A 162 -10.62 -0.76 5.85
C ASP A 162 -9.41 -0.74 6.82
N ASP A 163 -8.24 -1.18 6.36
CA ASP A 163 -7.00 -1.09 7.15
C ASP A 163 -6.59 0.39 7.43
N SER A 164 -6.97 1.35 6.57
CA SER A 164 -6.77 2.80 6.81
C SER A 164 -7.75 3.40 7.81
N VAL A 165 -9.03 2.99 7.76
CA VAL A 165 -10.06 3.41 8.73
C VAL A 165 -9.67 2.95 10.13
N ASP A 166 -9.15 1.72 10.28
CA ASP A 166 -8.64 1.23 11.57
C ASP A 166 -7.41 2.01 12.05
N ALA A 167 -6.46 2.31 11.16
CA ALA A 167 -5.27 3.11 11.48
C ALA A 167 -5.64 4.54 11.94
N LEU A 168 -6.55 5.21 11.22
CA LEU A 168 -7.07 6.53 11.58
C LEU A 168 -7.88 6.51 12.89
N SER A 169 -8.64 5.44 13.14
CA SER A 169 -9.38 5.26 14.40
C SER A 169 -8.45 5.11 15.60
N ARG A 170 -7.39 4.29 15.51
CA ARG A 170 -6.35 4.14 16.54
C ARG A 170 -5.63 5.46 16.82
N ALA A 171 -5.27 6.20 15.76
CA ALA A 171 -4.69 7.52 15.86
C ALA A 171 -5.62 8.49 16.62
N LEU A 172 -6.90 8.50 16.28
CA LEU A 172 -7.89 9.36 16.94
C LEU A 172 -8.05 9.05 18.44
N SER A 173 -8.26 7.77 18.80
CA SER A 173 -8.36 7.36 20.21
C SER A 173 -7.11 7.70 21.02
N SER A 174 -5.94 7.66 20.39
CA SER A 174 -4.66 7.96 21.04
C SER A 174 -4.46 9.46 21.28
N VAL A 175 -4.95 10.32 20.39
CA VAL A 175 -4.96 11.78 20.62
C VAL A 175 -5.88 12.15 21.78
N VAL A 176 -7.03 11.48 21.96
CA VAL A 176 -7.96 11.75 23.07
C VAL A 176 -7.37 11.36 24.43
N SER A 177 -6.80 10.14 24.53
CA SER A 177 -6.37 9.52 25.78
C SER A 177 -5.21 10.24 26.46
N SER A 178 -5.53 11.25 27.27
CA SER A 178 -4.56 12.07 28.01
C SER A 178 -3.99 11.40 29.27
N GLY A 179 -4.05 10.07 29.33
CA GLY A 179 -3.48 9.22 30.38
C GLY A 179 -3.19 7.83 29.83
N THR A 180 -1.91 7.45 29.86
CA THR A 180 -1.39 6.07 29.67
C THR A 180 -1.95 5.25 28.51
N GLN A 181 -1.32 5.30 27.33
CA GLN A 181 -0.61 4.13 26.75
C GLN A 181 0.05 4.39 25.40
N ALA A 182 -0.61 5.08 24.47
CA ALA A 182 -0.08 5.33 23.13
C ALA A 182 1.09 6.33 23.19
N LYS A 183 2.24 6.00 22.58
CA LYS A 183 3.38 6.91 22.47
C LYS A 183 3.25 7.70 21.14
N PRO A 184 3.62 8.98 21.04
CA PRO A 184 3.25 9.83 19.89
C PRO A 184 3.67 9.30 18.50
N GLN A 185 4.78 8.57 18.43
CA GLN A 185 5.24 7.87 17.23
C GLN A 185 4.24 6.83 16.68
N ASP A 186 3.35 6.27 17.52
CA ASP A 186 2.30 5.35 17.08
C ASP A 186 1.31 6.08 16.15
N VAL A 187 0.93 7.30 16.52
CA VAL A 187 0.05 8.18 15.73
C VAL A 187 0.70 8.51 14.38
N THR A 188 1.98 8.91 14.37
CA THR A 188 2.73 9.15 13.12
C THR A 188 2.82 7.90 12.26
N THR A 189 3.01 6.72 12.86
CA THR A 189 3.09 5.43 12.15
C THR A 189 1.75 5.09 11.48
N TRP A 190 0.64 5.18 12.20
CA TRP A 190 -0.68 4.85 11.66
C TRP A 190 -1.18 5.86 10.62
N LEU A 191 -0.90 7.16 10.78
CA LEU A 191 -1.14 8.16 9.74
C LEU A 191 -0.27 7.89 8.50
N SER A 192 1.00 7.52 8.68
CA SER A 192 1.89 7.15 7.58
C SER A 192 1.40 5.92 6.82
N THR A 193 0.82 4.94 7.55
CA THR A 193 0.17 3.76 6.99
C THR A 193 -1.11 4.10 6.23
N ALA A 194 -2.00 4.94 6.76
CA ALA A 194 -3.22 5.35 6.04
C ALA A 194 -2.89 6.03 4.69
N LEU A 195 -1.87 6.90 4.66
CA LEU A 195 -1.38 7.50 3.40
C LEU A 195 -0.79 6.45 2.45
N THR A 196 0.03 5.53 2.95
CA THR A 196 0.65 4.45 2.15
C THR A 196 -0.40 3.51 1.54
N ASN A 197 -1.42 3.17 2.33
CA ASN A 197 -2.53 2.34 1.90
C ASN A 197 -3.34 3.04 0.80
N GLN A 198 -3.61 4.35 0.97
CA GLN A 198 -4.30 5.16 -0.01
C GLN A 198 -3.53 5.30 -1.34
N ASP A 199 -2.21 5.49 -1.27
CA ASP A 199 -1.35 5.50 -2.45
C ASP A 199 -1.38 4.14 -3.18
N THR A 200 -1.23 3.04 -2.44
CA THR A 200 -1.24 1.67 -3.01
C THR A 200 -2.60 1.30 -3.61
N CYS A 201 -3.70 1.79 -3.05
CA CYS A 201 -5.03 1.67 -3.66
C CYS A 201 -5.07 2.38 -5.03
N ALA A 202 -4.62 3.64 -5.10
CA ALA A 202 -4.66 4.44 -6.33
C ALA A 202 -3.81 3.80 -7.45
N GLU A 203 -2.58 3.35 -7.11
CA GLU A 203 -1.67 2.66 -8.03
C GLU A 203 -2.23 1.34 -8.58
N GLY A 204 -3.15 0.69 -7.86
CA GLY A 204 -3.84 -0.51 -8.36
C GLY A 204 -4.54 -0.27 -9.71
N PHE A 205 -5.07 0.94 -9.89
CA PHE A 205 -5.77 1.39 -11.10
C PHE A 205 -4.86 2.08 -12.14
N ASP A 206 -3.54 2.17 -11.92
CA ASP A 206 -2.63 2.63 -12.96
C ASP A 206 -2.54 1.62 -14.11
N GLY A 207 -2.45 2.13 -15.34
CA GLY A 207 -2.54 1.34 -16.58
C GLY A 207 -3.92 0.73 -16.88
N VAL A 208 -4.88 0.80 -15.96
CA VAL A 208 -6.27 0.36 -16.18
C VAL A 208 -7.03 1.42 -16.97
N ASP A 209 -7.73 0.99 -18.01
CA ASP A 209 -8.78 1.77 -18.67
C ASP A 209 -10.06 0.91 -18.77
N ASP A 210 -11.08 1.28 -18.00
CA ASP A 210 -12.40 0.64 -17.96
C ASP A 210 -13.54 1.66 -18.15
N GLY A 211 -13.21 2.95 -18.28
CA GLY A 211 -14.15 4.08 -18.31
C GLY A 211 -15.07 4.24 -17.08
N GLY A 212 -15.03 3.36 -16.09
CA GLY A 212 -16.17 3.06 -15.22
C GLY A 212 -15.80 2.99 -13.74
N VAL A 213 -15.38 1.82 -13.27
CA VAL A 213 -15.07 1.58 -11.85
C VAL A 213 -13.85 2.40 -11.45
N LYS A 214 -12.83 2.51 -12.32
CA LYS A 214 -11.70 3.41 -12.07
C LYS A 214 -12.15 4.85 -11.82
N ASN A 215 -13.05 5.37 -12.64
CA ASN A 215 -13.56 6.75 -12.49
C ASN A 215 -14.40 6.93 -11.21
N GLN A 216 -15.21 5.94 -10.85
CA GLN A 216 -15.99 5.94 -9.60
C GLN A 216 -15.09 5.86 -8.36
N MET A 217 -14.07 4.99 -8.38
CA MET A 217 -13.07 4.87 -7.33
C MET A 217 -12.24 6.15 -7.22
N THR A 218 -11.69 6.70 -8.31
CA THR A 218 -10.95 7.98 -8.29
C THR A 218 -11.80 9.13 -7.72
N ALA A 219 -13.12 9.14 -7.95
CA ALA A 219 -14.02 10.11 -7.34
C ALA A 219 -14.22 9.89 -5.82
N ALA A 220 -14.38 8.63 -5.37
CA ALA A 220 -14.50 8.29 -3.94
C ALA A 220 -13.19 8.49 -3.15
N LEU A 221 -12.05 8.29 -3.82
CA LEU A 221 -10.68 8.42 -3.30
C LEU A 221 -10.15 9.86 -3.33
N LYS A 222 -10.92 10.80 -3.86
CA LYS A 222 -10.52 12.20 -4.08
C LYS A 222 -10.07 12.86 -2.77
N ASN A 223 -8.97 13.60 -2.84
CA ASN A 223 -8.33 14.37 -1.76
C ASN A 223 -7.87 13.57 -0.52
N LEU A 224 -8.16 12.27 -0.38
CA LEU A 224 -7.89 11.49 0.84
C LEU A 224 -6.41 11.48 1.26
N SER A 225 -5.50 11.33 0.30
CA SER A 225 -4.05 11.36 0.58
C SER A 225 -3.55 12.74 0.98
N GLU A 226 -4.20 13.80 0.49
CA GLU A 226 -3.91 15.20 0.79
C GLU A 226 -4.40 15.55 2.21
N LEU A 227 -5.57 15.03 2.60
CA LEU A 227 -6.08 15.13 3.98
C LEU A 227 -5.16 14.43 5.00
N VAL A 228 -4.64 13.23 4.69
CA VAL A 228 -3.67 12.56 5.58
C VAL A 228 -2.31 13.26 5.61
N SER A 229 -1.85 13.82 4.48
CA SER A 229 -0.65 14.68 4.44
C SER A 229 -0.81 15.91 5.34
N ASN A 230 -1.99 16.55 5.32
CA ASN A 230 -2.31 17.66 6.21
C ASN A 230 -2.37 17.21 7.69
N CYS A 231 -2.96 16.05 8.01
CA CYS A 231 -2.91 15.47 9.36
C CYS A 231 -1.47 15.24 9.85
N LEU A 232 -0.61 14.64 9.01
CA LEU A 232 0.78 14.37 9.32
C LEU A 232 1.57 15.67 9.59
N ALA A 233 1.40 16.69 8.74
CA ALA A 233 2.06 17.97 8.90
C ALA A 233 1.59 18.71 10.17
N ILE A 234 0.27 18.75 10.46
CA ILE A 234 -0.26 19.34 11.70
C ILE A 234 0.24 18.59 12.94
N PHE A 235 0.34 17.26 12.90
CA PHE A 235 0.87 16.48 14.02
C PHE A 235 2.38 16.73 14.24
N ALA A 236 3.16 16.77 13.16
CA ALA A 236 4.59 17.07 13.18
C ALA A 236 4.90 18.50 13.70
N ALA A 237 4.21 19.51 13.19
CA ALA A 237 4.47 20.92 13.50
C ALA A 237 4.26 21.28 14.98
N ASN A 238 3.52 20.46 15.73
CA ASN A 238 3.17 20.73 17.13
C ASN A 238 4.01 19.94 18.15
N GLY A 239 5.05 19.23 17.72
CA GLY A 239 6.07 18.63 18.60
C GLY A 239 5.69 17.28 19.23
N ASP A 240 4.45 16.81 19.07
CA ASP A 240 4.08 15.43 19.34
C ASP A 240 4.55 14.49 18.21
N GLY A 241 4.56 14.95 16.95
CA GLY A 241 5.15 14.21 15.84
C GLY A 241 6.67 14.42 15.71
N ASP A 242 7.40 13.33 15.46
CA ASP A 242 8.86 13.26 15.26
C ASP A 242 9.32 13.84 13.89
N GLY A 243 8.62 14.87 13.39
CA GLY A 243 8.69 15.34 12.01
C GLY A 243 9.69 16.47 11.73
N ASN A 244 10.21 17.14 12.77
CA ASN A 244 11.20 18.20 12.60
C ASN A 244 12.60 17.70 12.21
N ASP A 245 12.85 16.39 12.28
CA ASP A 245 14.20 15.88 12.47
C ASP A 245 15.10 15.88 11.20
N PHE A 246 14.54 16.15 10.02
CA PHE A 246 15.27 16.12 8.73
C PHE A 246 15.07 17.34 7.80
N ALA A 247 14.45 18.42 8.27
CA ALA A 247 14.25 19.63 7.47
C ALA A 247 15.46 20.59 7.52
N GLY A 248 16.28 20.64 6.46
CA GLY A 248 16.97 21.88 6.10
C GLY A 248 18.38 22.19 6.67
N VAL A 249 19.25 21.19 6.86
CA VAL A 249 20.71 21.36 7.06
C VAL A 249 21.10 21.80 8.53
N PRO A 250 22.24 22.46 8.86
CA PRO A 250 23.29 21.82 9.67
C PRO A 250 23.43 22.23 11.16
N ILE A 251 24.05 21.31 11.93
CA ILE A 251 24.92 21.53 13.11
C ILE A 251 24.28 22.10 14.40
N GLN A 252 24.53 21.38 15.51
CA GLN A 252 24.39 21.79 16.92
C GLN A 252 23.02 22.33 17.40
N ASN A 253 22.31 21.48 18.14
CA ASN A 253 22.23 21.71 19.59
C ASN A 253 22.04 20.40 20.37
N ARG A 254 22.49 20.36 21.63
CA ARG A 254 22.44 19.15 22.47
C ARG A 254 21.11 19.05 23.20
N ARG A 255 20.43 17.90 23.10
CA ARG A 255 19.65 17.34 24.22
C ARG A 255 20.14 15.94 24.51
N LEU A 256 20.90 15.81 25.60
CA LEU A 256 21.30 14.52 26.16
C LEU A 256 20.09 13.94 26.90
N LEU A 257 19.44 12.93 26.32
CA LEU A 257 18.41 12.17 27.04
C LEU A 257 19.10 11.06 27.84
N GLU A 258 19.16 11.28 29.15
CA GLU A 258 19.59 10.32 30.16
C GLU A 258 18.66 9.09 30.15
N VAL A 259 19.20 7.91 29.82
CA VAL A 259 18.45 6.66 29.89
C VAL A 259 18.24 6.30 31.36
N ARG A 260 16.99 6.41 31.83
CA ARG A 260 16.57 5.96 33.16
C ARG A 260 16.08 4.53 33.08
N GLU A 261 16.59 3.67 33.95
CA GLU A 261 16.39 2.21 33.90
C GLU A 261 15.00 1.73 34.40
N ASP A 262 14.06 2.66 34.62
CA ASP A 262 12.81 2.45 35.38
C ASP A 262 11.51 2.34 34.53
N GLU A 263 11.56 2.12 33.20
CA GLU A 263 10.35 1.69 32.45
C GLU A 263 9.99 0.23 32.84
N LYS A 264 9.26 0.07 33.94
CA LYS A 264 8.60 -1.19 34.31
C LYS A 264 7.63 -1.60 33.20
N PHE A 265 7.81 -2.81 32.69
CA PHE A 265 6.98 -3.36 31.61
C PHE A 265 5.49 -3.44 32.00
N PRO A 266 4.56 -3.36 31.02
CA PRO A 266 3.13 -3.55 31.28
C PRO A 266 2.82 -4.91 31.93
N THR A 267 1.77 -4.98 32.74
CA THR A 267 1.38 -6.20 33.47
C THR A 267 0.97 -7.38 32.58
N TRP A 268 0.67 -7.17 31.30
CA TRP A 268 0.47 -8.26 30.33
C TRP A 268 1.78 -8.92 29.86
N LEU A 269 2.92 -8.35 30.23
CA LEU A 269 4.28 -8.72 29.83
C LEU A 269 5.06 -9.40 30.99
N GLU A 270 4.39 -9.71 32.11
CA GLU A 270 5.03 -10.32 33.29
C GLU A 270 5.37 -11.81 33.14
N GLU A 271 4.83 -12.49 32.12
CA GLU A 271 5.29 -13.84 31.80
C GLU A 271 6.64 -13.83 31.08
N ARG A 272 7.63 -14.48 31.69
CA ARG A 272 8.95 -14.77 31.08
C ARG A 272 8.88 -15.69 29.84
N SER A 273 7.70 -16.22 29.51
CA SER A 273 7.48 -17.20 28.45
C SER A 273 7.86 -16.69 27.06
N GLU A 274 7.39 -15.49 26.65
CA GLU A 274 7.57 -15.03 25.27
C GLU A 274 9.04 -14.76 24.90
N ARG A 275 9.84 -14.28 25.86
CA ARG A 275 11.25 -13.91 25.66
C ARG A 275 12.13 -15.10 25.26
N GLU A 276 11.74 -16.32 25.59
CA GLU A 276 12.51 -17.52 25.25
C GLU A 276 12.07 -18.14 23.91
N LEU A 277 10.82 -17.91 23.46
CA LEU A 277 10.22 -18.60 22.30
C LEU A 277 10.94 -18.42 20.95
N LEU A 278 11.71 -17.34 20.74
CA LEU A 278 12.50 -17.16 19.52
C LEU A 278 13.96 -17.63 19.62
N GLU A 279 14.48 -17.87 20.83
CA GLU A 279 15.82 -18.44 21.03
C GLU A 279 15.78 -19.97 21.30
N MET A 280 14.69 -20.47 21.89
CA MET A 280 14.43 -21.90 22.10
C MET A 280 14.53 -22.74 20.81
N PRO A 281 15.08 -23.96 20.84
CA PRO A 281 14.95 -24.95 19.75
C PRO A 281 13.47 -25.21 19.40
N VAL A 282 13.18 -25.43 18.11
CA VAL A 282 11.79 -25.66 17.62
C VAL A 282 11.13 -26.86 18.31
N SER A 283 11.91 -27.88 18.68
CA SER A 283 11.48 -29.07 19.43
C SER A 283 11.03 -28.80 20.88
N GLN A 284 11.25 -27.59 21.41
CA GLN A 284 10.82 -27.17 22.75
C GLN A 284 9.63 -26.19 22.71
N ILE A 285 9.19 -25.75 21.52
CA ILE A 285 8.09 -24.79 21.38
C ILE A 285 6.75 -25.52 21.47
N GLN A 286 5.97 -25.21 22.50
CA GLN A 286 4.60 -25.70 22.65
C GLN A 286 3.67 -24.96 21.69
N ALA A 287 3.43 -25.54 20.51
CA ALA A 287 2.55 -24.98 19.50
C ALA A 287 1.05 -25.22 19.80
N ASP A 288 0.21 -24.21 19.55
CA ASP A 288 -1.25 -24.32 19.68
C ASP A 288 -1.87 -25.03 18.46
N ILE A 289 -1.29 -24.82 17.28
CA ILE A 289 -1.73 -25.41 16.02
C ILE A 289 -0.52 -26.01 15.30
N ILE A 290 -0.66 -27.23 14.79
CA ILE A 290 0.38 -27.95 14.06
C ILE A 290 -0.14 -28.23 12.64
N VAL A 291 0.48 -27.64 11.63
CA VAL A 291 0.18 -27.90 10.22
C VAL A 291 1.09 -29.02 9.70
N SER A 292 0.50 -30.04 9.08
CA SER A 292 1.22 -31.21 8.58
C SER A 292 0.54 -31.83 7.36
N GLN A 293 1.24 -31.88 6.21
CA GLN A 293 0.69 -32.42 4.96
C GLN A 293 0.40 -33.93 5.05
N ASP A 294 1.14 -34.66 5.88
CA ASP A 294 0.95 -36.10 6.17
C ASP A 294 -0.27 -36.42 7.05
N GLY A 295 -0.93 -35.40 7.63
CA GLY A 295 -2.04 -35.55 8.57
C GLY A 295 -1.65 -35.76 10.04
N ASN A 296 -0.36 -35.83 10.38
CA ASN A 296 0.15 -35.93 11.76
C ASN A 296 0.19 -34.56 12.46
N GLY A 297 -0.87 -33.76 12.32
CA GLY A 297 -1.01 -32.40 12.83
C GLY A 297 -2.47 -32.05 13.15
N THR A 298 -2.71 -30.89 13.75
CA THR A 298 -4.06 -30.42 14.09
C THR A 298 -4.78 -29.69 12.96
N CYS A 299 -4.07 -29.42 11.85
CA CYS A 299 -4.56 -28.93 10.56
C CYS A 299 -3.73 -29.54 9.41
N LYS A 300 -4.31 -29.69 8.21
CA LYS A 300 -3.58 -30.16 7.01
C LYS A 300 -3.00 -29.02 6.17
N THR A 301 -3.61 -27.84 6.22
CA THR A 301 -3.21 -26.67 5.42
C THR A 301 -2.98 -25.43 6.30
N ILE A 302 -2.21 -24.48 5.77
CA ILE A 302 -1.94 -23.22 6.46
C ILE A 302 -3.20 -22.35 6.47
N SER A 303 -4.00 -22.37 5.40
CA SER A 303 -5.31 -21.70 5.35
C SER A 303 -6.26 -22.17 6.46
N GLU A 304 -6.22 -23.46 6.82
CA GLU A 304 -7.02 -24.02 7.91
C GLU A 304 -6.56 -23.48 9.28
N ALA A 305 -5.24 -23.47 9.53
CA ALA A 305 -4.67 -22.97 10.77
C ALA A 305 -4.94 -21.46 10.99
N ILE A 306 -4.80 -20.63 9.95
CA ILE A 306 -5.12 -19.19 10.02
C ILE A 306 -6.61 -18.97 10.35
N LYS A 307 -7.51 -19.78 9.77
CA LYS A 307 -8.95 -19.72 10.08
C LYS A 307 -9.23 -20.11 11.52
N LYS A 308 -8.58 -21.18 12.02
CA LYS A 308 -8.75 -21.77 13.36
C LYS A 308 -8.18 -20.93 14.50
N ALA A 309 -7.14 -20.13 14.26
CA ALA A 309 -6.60 -19.21 15.26
C ALA A 309 -7.63 -18.12 15.66
N PRO A 310 -7.66 -17.66 16.93
CA PRO A 310 -8.60 -16.63 17.37
C PRO A 310 -8.39 -15.28 16.68
N GLU A 311 -9.45 -14.48 16.59
CA GLU A 311 -9.37 -13.06 16.21
C GLU A 311 -9.21 -12.18 17.46
N HIS A 312 -8.49 -11.06 17.33
CA HIS A 312 -8.24 -10.07 18.38
C HIS A 312 -7.66 -10.63 19.70
N SER A 313 -6.93 -11.74 19.64
CA SER A 313 -6.34 -12.39 20.82
C SER A 313 -5.21 -11.57 21.45
N PRO A 314 -5.27 -11.23 22.74
CA PRO A 314 -4.15 -10.59 23.44
C PRO A 314 -2.98 -11.55 23.66
N ARG A 315 -3.24 -12.86 23.79
CA ARG A 315 -2.19 -13.89 23.88
C ARG A 315 -1.73 -14.30 22.47
N ARG A 316 -0.42 -14.45 22.30
CA ARG A 316 0.20 -15.04 21.10
C ARG A 316 -0.40 -16.41 20.77
N THR A 317 -0.53 -16.73 19.49
CA THR A 317 -0.96 -18.04 19.01
C THR A 317 0.10 -18.61 18.07
N ILE A 318 0.64 -19.78 18.42
CA ILE A 318 1.78 -20.40 17.76
C ILE A 318 1.28 -21.45 16.76
N ILE A 319 1.55 -21.20 15.48
CA ILE A 319 1.29 -22.09 14.36
C ILE A 319 2.63 -22.70 13.92
N TYR A 320 2.86 -23.96 14.30
CA TYR A 320 4.02 -24.74 13.88
C TYR A 320 3.70 -25.42 12.54
N VAL A 321 4.53 -25.15 11.53
CA VAL A 321 4.38 -25.66 10.16
C VAL A 321 5.56 -26.59 9.86
N LYS A 322 5.31 -27.91 9.94
CA LYS A 322 6.33 -28.93 9.72
C LYS A 322 6.94 -28.88 8.32
N ALA A 323 8.13 -29.44 8.16
CA ALA A 323 8.85 -29.56 6.89
C ALA A 323 7.95 -30.09 5.76
N GLY A 324 8.06 -29.47 4.59
CA GLY A 324 7.16 -29.68 3.46
C GLY A 324 7.08 -28.45 2.55
N ARG A 325 6.47 -28.61 1.37
CA ARG A 325 6.21 -27.52 0.42
C ARG A 325 4.71 -27.26 0.34
N TYR A 326 4.30 -26.14 0.91
CA TYR A 326 2.93 -25.67 1.01
C TYR A 326 2.66 -24.68 -0.13
N GLU A 327 1.76 -25.05 -1.03
CA GLU A 327 1.34 -24.22 -2.15
C GLU A 327 -0.18 -24.08 -2.10
N GLU A 328 -0.64 -22.89 -1.72
CA GLU A 328 -2.05 -22.57 -1.45
C GLU A 328 -2.37 -21.20 -2.06
N ASN A 329 -3.49 -21.09 -2.80
CA ASN A 329 -3.77 -19.95 -3.68
C ASN A 329 -3.82 -18.57 -2.98
N ASN A 330 -4.16 -18.52 -1.69
CA ASN A 330 -4.33 -17.27 -0.95
C ASN A 330 -4.00 -17.43 0.54
N LEU A 331 -2.73 -17.27 0.91
CA LEU A 331 -2.28 -17.25 2.29
C LEU A 331 -2.16 -15.82 2.82
N LYS A 332 -3.15 -15.40 3.61
CA LYS A 332 -3.21 -14.06 4.22
C LYS A 332 -3.57 -14.12 5.71
N VAL A 333 -2.70 -13.60 6.56
CA VAL A 333 -3.00 -13.24 7.96
C VAL A 333 -3.55 -11.82 7.99
N GLY A 334 -4.88 -11.68 7.90
CA GLY A 334 -5.54 -10.37 7.89
C GLY A 334 -5.52 -9.65 9.25
N ARG A 335 -5.74 -8.33 9.24
CA ARG A 335 -5.65 -7.39 10.37
C ARG A 335 -6.25 -7.87 11.71
N LYS A 336 -7.37 -8.60 11.67
CA LYS A 336 -8.03 -9.16 12.87
C LYS A 336 -7.24 -10.28 13.57
N LYS A 337 -6.38 -10.98 12.84
CA LYS A 337 -5.58 -12.12 13.32
C LYS A 337 -4.25 -11.60 13.90
N ILE A 338 -4.34 -10.86 15.00
CA ILE A 338 -3.18 -10.31 15.70
C ILE A 338 -2.40 -11.39 16.46
N ASN A 339 -1.13 -11.10 16.78
CA ASN A 339 -0.25 -11.92 17.61
C ASN A 339 -0.07 -13.38 17.12
N LEU A 340 -0.21 -13.65 15.81
CA LEU A 340 0.11 -14.96 15.26
C LEU A 340 1.61 -15.13 15.07
N MET A 341 2.16 -16.23 15.58
CA MET A 341 3.56 -16.62 15.41
C MET A 341 3.64 -17.91 14.59
N PHE A 342 4.30 -17.82 13.43
CA PHE A 342 4.59 -18.94 12.55
C PHE A 342 6.00 -19.47 12.81
N VAL A 343 6.15 -20.78 12.96
CA VAL A 343 7.45 -21.46 13.13
C VAL A 343 7.58 -22.61 12.16
N GLY A 344 8.72 -22.72 11.48
CA GLY A 344 9.06 -23.85 10.61
C GLY A 344 10.14 -24.78 11.19
N ASP A 345 10.36 -25.92 10.52
CA ASP A 345 11.44 -26.87 10.84
C ASP A 345 12.85 -26.36 10.45
N GLY A 346 12.94 -25.16 9.85
CA GLY A 346 14.16 -24.55 9.34
C GLY A 346 13.95 -23.92 7.96
N LYS A 347 14.62 -22.79 7.71
CA LYS A 347 14.71 -22.21 6.36
C LYS A 347 15.31 -23.24 5.40
N GLY A 348 14.67 -23.44 4.25
CA GLY A 348 14.95 -24.53 3.31
C GLY A 348 14.22 -25.86 3.56
N LYS A 349 13.54 -26.05 4.71
CA LYS A 349 12.75 -27.27 5.01
C LYS A 349 11.24 -27.02 5.00
N THR A 350 10.78 -25.97 5.68
CA THR A 350 9.38 -25.51 5.61
C THR A 350 9.30 -24.42 4.54
N ILE A 351 8.67 -24.72 3.41
CA ILE A 351 8.60 -23.83 2.24
C ILE A 351 7.15 -23.48 1.93
N ILE A 352 6.82 -22.20 2.04
CA ILE A 352 5.56 -21.62 1.56
C ILE A 352 5.83 -21.03 0.16
N SER A 353 5.11 -21.53 -0.84
CA SER A 353 5.47 -21.37 -2.26
C SER A 353 4.26 -20.99 -3.11
N GLY A 354 4.47 -20.18 -4.15
CA GLY A 354 3.43 -19.76 -5.10
C GLY A 354 4.03 -19.12 -6.35
N GLY A 355 3.22 -18.99 -7.42
CA GLY A 355 3.69 -18.52 -8.74
C GLY A 355 2.92 -17.31 -9.31
N LYS A 356 2.15 -16.60 -8.49
CA LYS A 356 1.32 -15.47 -8.93
C LYS A 356 2.17 -14.25 -9.31
N SER A 357 1.76 -13.54 -10.36
CA SER A 357 2.49 -12.44 -10.99
C SER A 357 1.53 -11.41 -11.62
N ILE A 358 2.03 -10.26 -12.07
CA ILE A 358 1.17 -9.30 -12.81
C ILE A 358 0.69 -9.83 -14.18
N PHE A 359 1.37 -10.82 -14.77
CA PHE A 359 0.93 -11.48 -16.00
C PHE A 359 -0.41 -12.22 -15.84
N ASP A 360 -0.78 -12.56 -14.60
CA ASP A 360 -2.06 -13.20 -14.27
C ASP A 360 -3.22 -12.18 -14.20
N ASN A 361 -2.99 -10.96 -14.71
CA ASN A 361 -3.91 -9.81 -14.71
C ASN A 361 -4.38 -9.41 -13.31
N ILE A 362 -3.48 -9.39 -12.34
CA ILE A 362 -3.73 -8.94 -10.95
C ILE A 362 -2.83 -7.77 -10.57
N THR A 363 -3.10 -7.15 -9.42
CA THR A 363 -2.27 -6.12 -8.79
C THR A 363 -1.05 -6.74 -8.10
N THR A 364 0.11 -6.05 -8.09
CA THR A 364 1.33 -6.48 -7.37
C THR A 364 1.02 -6.88 -5.92
N PHE A 365 0.16 -6.11 -5.25
CA PHE A 365 -0.33 -6.35 -3.90
C PHE A 365 -1.00 -7.73 -3.68
N HIS A 366 -1.62 -8.31 -4.72
CA HIS A 366 -2.25 -9.65 -4.71
C HIS A 366 -1.34 -10.76 -5.26
N THR A 367 -0.21 -10.44 -5.90
CA THR A 367 0.79 -11.45 -6.32
C THR A 367 1.45 -12.16 -5.14
N ALA A 368 1.37 -11.57 -3.94
CA ALA A 368 1.94 -12.11 -2.71
C ALA A 368 1.59 -13.60 -2.50
N THR A 369 2.64 -14.43 -2.40
CA THR A 369 2.54 -15.85 -2.01
C THR A 369 2.09 -15.97 -0.56
N PHE A 370 2.64 -15.14 0.34
CA PHE A 370 2.15 -14.98 1.71
C PHE A 370 2.01 -13.49 2.06
N ALA A 371 0.94 -13.13 2.76
CA ALA A 371 0.69 -11.76 3.23
C ALA A 371 0.31 -11.71 4.72
N ALA A 372 0.77 -10.69 5.45
CA ALA A 372 0.39 -10.44 6.85
C ALA A 372 0.10 -8.96 7.12
N THR A 373 -1.09 -8.64 7.65
CA THR A 373 -1.46 -7.31 8.17
C THR A 373 -1.94 -7.34 9.63
N GLY A 374 -2.12 -8.52 10.25
CA GLY A 374 -2.36 -8.65 11.69
C GLY A 374 -1.15 -8.21 12.52
N ALA A 375 -1.32 -7.19 13.38
CA ALA A 375 -0.25 -6.65 14.22
C ALA A 375 0.36 -7.70 15.17
N GLY A 376 1.65 -7.57 15.50
CA GLY A 376 2.41 -8.53 16.31
C GLY A 376 2.72 -9.85 15.59
N PHE A 377 2.56 -9.91 14.26
CA PHE A 377 2.86 -11.09 13.46
C PHE A 377 4.34 -11.45 13.50
N ILE A 378 4.65 -12.72 13.74
CA ILE A 378 6.01 -13.25 13.68
C ILE A 378 6.10 -14.43 12.71
N ALA A 379 7.17 -14.49 11.92
CA ALA A 379 7.55 -15.67 11.16
C ALA A 379 9.01 -16.05 11.45
N ARG A 380 9.22 -17.31 11.85
CA ARG A 380 10.52 -17.86 12.26
C ARG A 380 10.84 -19.15 11.50
N ASP A 381 12.09 -19.31 11.06
CA ASP A 381 12.63 -20.57 10.52
C ASP A 381 11.83 -21.12 9.29
N ILE A 382 11.31 -20.24 8.42
CA ILE A 382 10.47 -20.57 7.24
C ILE A 382 11.08 -20.04 5.94
N THR A 383 10.76 -20.63 4.80
CA THR A 383 11.01 -20.06 3.46
C THR A 383 9.73 -19.58 2.81
N PHE A 384 9.71 -18.32 2.37
CA PHE A 384 8.67 -17.76 1.52
C PHE A 384 9.23 -17.61 0.10
N GLN A 385 8.55 -18.17 -0.91
CA GLN A 385 9.06 -18.21 -2.27
C GLN A 385 7.98 -17.88 -3.30
N ASN A 386 8.23 -16.87 -4.14
CA ASN A 386 7.53 -16.75 -5.41
C ASN A 386 8.41 -17.33 -6.53
N TRP A 387 7.91 -18.33 -7.26
CA TRP A 387 8.66 -19.03 -8.30
C TRP A 387 8.40 -18.54 -9.72
N ALA A 388 7.55 -17.53 -9.92
CA ALA A 388 7.03 -17.12 -11.23
C ALA A 388 8.08 -16.88 -12.34
N GLY A 389 9.29 -16.44 -11.99
CA GLY A 389 10.38 -16.14 -12.95
C GLY A 389 10.51 -14.64 -13.26
N PRO A 390 11.70 -14.15 -13.66
CA PRO A 390 11.91 -12.74 -13.96
C PRO A 390 11.14 -12.28 -15.21
N GLU A 391 10.83 -13.20 -16.12
CA GLU A 391 9.97 -12.98 -17.29
C GLU A 391 8.50 -12.70 -16.94
N LYS A 392 8.09 -12.97 -15.70
CA LYS A 392 6.77 -12.63 -15.15
C LYS A 392 6.70 -11.27 -14.43
N HIS A 393 7.80 -10.52 -14.44
CA HIS A 393 7.95 -9.22 -13.79
C HIS A 393 7.55 -9.27 -12.29
N GLN A 394 6.75 -8.32 -11.80
CA GLN A 394 6.39 -8.21 -10.38
C GLN A 394 5.69 -9.47 -9.85
N ALA A 395 6.33 -10.14 -8.88
CA ALA A 395 5.86 -11.40 -8.32
C ALA A 395 6.30 -11.55 -6.84
N VAL A 396 5.47 -11.07 -5.92
CA VAL A 396 5.80 -10.95 -4.49
C VAL A 396 5.85 -12.31 -3.79
N ALA A 397 6.92 -12.57 -3.04
CA ALA A 397 7.05 -13.75 -2.17
C ALA A 397 6.43 -13.51 -0.79
N LEU A 398 6.74 -12.37 -0.17
CA LEU A 398 6.24 -11.99 1.15
C LEU A 398 5.78 -10.52 1.16
N ARG A 399 4.53 -10.27 1.58
CA ARG A 399 3.99 -8.92 1.85
C ARG A 399 3.72 -8.75 3.34
N ILE A 400 4.43 -7.82 3.99
CA ILE A 400 4.17 -7.43 5.38
C ILE A 400 3.61 -6.02 5.40
N GLY A 401 2.42 -5.85 5.99
CA GLY A 401 1.84 -4.56 6.40
C GLY A 401 1.42 -4.57 7.87
N ALA A 402 1.84 -5.57 8.64
CA ALA A 402 1.59 -5.68 10.08
C ALA A 402 2.51 -4.74 10.88
N ASP A 403 1.96 -4.07 11.89
CA ASP A 403 2.74 -3.29 12.86
C ASP A 403 3.39 -4.22 13.91
N HIS A 404 4.59 -3.86 14.38
CA HIS A 404 5.42 -4.70 15.25
C HIS A 404 5.68 -6.11 14.68
N ALA A 405 5.89 -6.22 13.37
CA ALA A 405 6.16 -7.50 12.71
C ALA A 405 7.62 -7.94 12.86
N VAL A 406 7.87 -9.23 13.13
CA VAL A 406 9.23 -9.81 13.19
C VAL A 406 9.39 -10.99 12.23
N ILE A 407 10.38 -10.91 11.34
CA ILE A 407 10.73 -12.01 10.43
C ILE A 407 12.17 -12.45 10.76
N TYR A 408 12.33 -13.68 11.26
CA TYR A 408 13.58 -14.14 11.88
C TYR A 408 14.07 -15.48 11.30
N ARG A 409 15.32 -15.52 10.82
CA ARG A 409 15.91 -16.70 10.17
C ARG A 409 15.02 -17.29 9.07
N CYS A 410 14.44 -16.42 8.24
CA CYS A 410 13.62 -16.83 7.10
C CYS A 410 14.38 -16.66 5.77
N ASN A 411 14.05 -17.47 4.77
CA ASN A 411 14.41 -17.17 3.39
C ASN A 411 13.24 -16.44 2.72
N ILE A 412 13.51 -15.40 1.93
CA ILE A 412 12.52 -14.73 1.09
C ILE A 412 13.05 -14.70 -0.35
N ILE A 413 12.45 -15.49 -1.24
CA ILE A 413 13.03 -15.85 -2.54
C ILE A 413 12.11 -15.46 -3.68
N GLY A 414 12.63 -14.74 -4.66
CA GLY A 414 11.93 -14.43 -5.90
C GLY A 414 12.87 -13.91 -6.99
N TYR A 415 12.36 -12.95 -7.76
CA TYR A 415 13.10 -12.15 -8.74
C TYR A 415 12.73 -10.67 -8.56
N GLN A 416 11.81 -10.14 -9.37
CA GLN A 416 11.34 -8.77 -9.26
C GLN A 416 10.27 -8.63 -8.17
N ASP A 417 10.30 -7.53 -7.41
CA ASP A 417 9.34 -7.18 -6.34
C ASP A 417 9.22 -8.28 -5.26
N THR A 418 10.33 -8.93 -4.88
CA THR A 418 10.32 -10.13 -4.02
C THR A 418 9.73 -9.91 -2.61
N LEU A 419 10.19 -8.87 -1.90
CA LEU A 419 9.81 -8.58 -0.51
C LEU A 419 9.11 -7.21 -0.44
N TYR A 420 7.80 -7.23 -0.18
CA TYR A 420 6.97 -6.03 -0.05
C TYR A 420 6.85 -5.62 1.42
N VAL A 421 7.73 -4.74 1.86
CA VAL A 421 7.72 -4.05 3.16
C VAL A 421 6.71 -2.89 3.09
N HIS A 422 5.42 -3.25 3.05
CA HIS A 422 4.32 -2.38 2.64
C HIS A 422 4.16 -1.15 3.55
N SER A 423 3.82 -1.34 4.83
CA SER A 423 3.47 -0.27 5.78
C SER A 423 3.71 -0.71 7.25
N ASN A 424 3.54 0.22 8.21
CA ASN A 424 3.81 0.03 9.66
C ASN A 424 5.27 -0.31 10.01
N ARG A 425 5.56 -0.60 11.30
CA ARG A 425 6.92 -0.91 11.80
C ARG A 425 7.26 -2.40 11.69
N GLN A 426 8.44 -2.70 11.18
CA GLN A 426 8.86 -4.08 10.86
C GLN A 426 10.34 -4.32 11.21
N PHE A 427 10.66 -5.54 11.65
CA PHE A 427 12.03 -5.97 11.92
C PHE A 427 12.34 -7.30 11.23
N PHE A 428 13.44 -7.36 10.48
CA PHE A 428 13.95 -8.58 9.86
C PHE A 428 15.32 -8.90 10.43
N ARG A 429 15.56 -10.14 10.87
CA ARG A 429 16.88 -10.58 11.34
C ARG A 429 17.30 -11.93 10.78
N GLU A 430 18.58 -12.07 10.41
CA GLU A 430 19.20 -13.33 9.94
C GLU A 430 18.49 -14.00 8.76
N CYS A 431 17.77 -13.18 7.99
CA CYS A 431 17.04 -13.59 6.81
C CYS A 431 17.94 -13.54 5.58
N ASP A 432 17.74 -14.49 4.67
CA ASP A 432 18.38 -14.50 3.36
C ASP A 432 17.34 -14.09 2.29
N ILE A 433 17.56 -12.95 1.65
CA ILE A 433 16.59 -12.30 0.74
C ILE A 433 17.19 -12.29 -0.68
N TYR A 434 16.46 -12.82 -1.66
CA TYR A 434 16.98 -13.07 -3.01
C TYR A 434 16.07 -12.47 -4.09
N GLY A 435 16.62 -11.59 -4.95
CA GLY A 435 15.86 -11.03 -6.07
C GLY A 435 16.70 -10.25 -7.08
N THR A 436 16.04 -9.48 -7.94
CA THR A 436 16.66 -8.78 -9.09
C THR A 436 16.31 -7.30 -9.13
N VAL A 437 15.09 -6.96 -9.60
CA VAL A 437 14.58 -5.59 -9.73
C VAL A 437 13.70 -5.27 -8.51
N ASP A 438 13.98 -4.14 -7.87
CA ASP A 438 13.20 -3.54 -6.77
C ASP A 438 12.83 -4.54 -5.67
N PHE A 439 13.74 -5.46 -5.33
CA PHE A 439 13.35 -6.69 -4.65
C PHE A 439 13.11 -6.56 -3.13
N ILE A 440 13.37 -5.38 -2.56
CA ILE A 440 12.92 -4.94 -1.23
C ILE A 440 12.24 -3.57 -1.38
N PHE A 441 10.91 -3.52 -1.35
CA PHE A 441 10.16 -2.32 -1.75
C PHE A 441 8.93 -2.04 -0.88
N GLY A 442 8.46 -0.79 -0.88
CA GLY A 442 7.31 -0.34 -0.08
C GLY A 442 7.60 0.86 0.83
N ASN A 443 6.71 1.12 1.79
CA ASN A 443 6.75 2.29 2.68
C ASN A 443 6.63 1.93 4.17
N ALA A 444 7.07 0.75 4.60
CA ALA A 444 7.24 0.47 6.03
C ALA A 444 8.27 1.40 6.67
N ALA A 445 8.26 1.48 8.01
CA ALA A 445 9.44 1.80 8.79
C ALA A 445 10.12 0.47 9.14
N VAL A 446 11.19 0.10 8.43
CA VAL A 446 11.80 -1.23 8.54
C VAL A 446 13.30 -1.19 8.78
N VAL A 447 13.77 -2.01 9.73
CA VAL A 447 15.18 -2.34 9.89
C VAL A 447 15.40 -3.81 9.52
N LEU A 448 16.38 -4.06 8.64
CA LEU A 448 16.88 -5.38 8.28
C LEU A 448 18.29 -5.53 8.88
N GLN A 449 18.45 -6.42 9.86
CA GLN A 449 19.66 -6.54 10.69
C GLN A 449 20.30 -7.93 10.59
N ASN A 450 21.63 -7.99 10.39
CA ASN A 450 22.36 -9.26 10.21
C ASN A 450 21.76 -10.15 9.10
N CYS A 451 21.19 -9.55 8.05
CA CYS A 451 20.58 -10.24 6.91
C CYS A 451 21.57 -10.43 5.75
N SER A 452 21.39 -11.47 4.95
CA SER A 452 22.07 -11.63 3.67
C SER A 452 21.15 -11.21 2.53
N ILE A 453 21.60 -10.30 1.69
CA ILE A 453 20.82 -9.70 0.61
C ILE A 453 21.50 -10.07 -0.70
N TYR A 454 20.88 -10.97 -1.46
CA TYR A 454 21.45 -11.64 -2.62
C TYR A 454 20.85 -11.12 -3.93
N ALA A 455 21.63 -10.31 -4.65
CA ALA A 455 21.32 -9.92 -6.02
C ALA A 455 21.52 -11.12 -6.96
N ARG A 456 20.46 -11.49 -7.69
CA ARG A 456 20.44 -12.62 -8.63
C ARG A 456 20.74 -12.19 -10.06
N LYS A 457 20.90 -13.14 -10.97
CA LYS A 457 20.94 -12.87 -12.42
C LYS A 457 19.55 -12.40 -12.91
N PRO A 458 19.42 -11.19 -13.49
CA PRO A 458 18.19 -10.72 -14.12
C PRO A 458 18.06 -11.17 -15.58
N MET A 459 17.04 -10.69 -16.29
CA MET A 459 16.98 -10.84 -17.75
C MET A 459 18.06 -10.01 -18.45
N ALA A 460 18.29 -10.27 -19.74
CA ALA A 460 19.17 -9.46 -20.56
C ALA A 460 18.73 -7.97 -20.53
N PHE A 461 19.71 -7.06 -20.51
CA PHE A 461 19.53 -5.60 -20.46
C PHE A 461 18.82 -5.02 -19.21
N GLN A 462 18.31 -5.85 -18.30
CA GLN A 462 17.84 -5.39 -16.99
C GLN A 462 19.02 -5.01 -16.07
N LYS A 463 18.72 -4.13 -15.11
CA LYS A 463 19.59 -3.72 -14.01
C LYS A 463 18.99 -4.23 -12.71
N ASN A 464 19.82 -4.73 -11.79
CA ASN A 464 19.34 -5.07 -10.46
C ASN A 464 19.24 -3.80 -9.59
N THR A 465 18.19 -3.72 -8.79
CA THR A 465 17.96 -2.66 -7.79
C THR A 465 17.51 -3.31 -6.50
N ILE A 466 18.28 -3.13 -5.43
CA ILE A 466 18.00 -3.81 -4.16
C ILE A 466 16.78 -3.20 -3.47
N THR A 467 16.73 -1.87 -3.31
CA THR A 467 15.56 -1.20 -2.72
C THR A 467 14.80 -0.28 -3.67
N ALA A 468 13.47 -0.26 -3.56
CA ALA A 468 12.61 0.78 -4.14
C ALA A 468 11.65 1.33 -3.08
N GLN A 469 12.05 2.41 -2.39
CA GLN A 469 11.33 2.90 -1.22
C GLN A 469 10.30 3.97 -1.61
N ASN A 470 9.08 3.80 -1.09
CA ASN A 470 7.82 4.40 -1.59
C ASN A 470 7.35 5.64 -0.78
N ARG A 471 8.24 6.39 -0.11
CA ARG A 471 7.84 7.53 0.73
C ARG A 471 7.43 8.77 -0.09
N LYS A 472 6.17 9.18 0.04
CA LYS A 472 5.53 10.25 -0.75
C LYS A 472 5.37 11.58 0.02
N ASP A 473 5.55 11.55 1.34
CA ASP A 473 5.46 12.73 2.19
C ASP A 473 6.66 12.83 3.16
N PRO A 474 7.24 14.02 3.37
CA PRO A 474 8.40 14.18 4.24
C PRO A 474 8.08 13.90 5.71
N ASN A 475 6.82 14.07 6.14
CA ASN A 475 6.36 13.84 7.51
C ASN A 475 6.10 12.36 7.83
N GLN A 476 6.17 11.46 6.83
CA GLN A 476 6.11 10.02 7.09
C GLN A 476 7.38 9.54 7.80
N ASN A 477 7.23 8.83 8.91
CA ASN A 477 8.33 8.24 9.69
C ASN A 477 8.92 6.95 9.05
N THR A 478 8.71 6.76 7.75
CA THR A 478 8.97 5.51 7.01
C THR A 478 10.32 5.51 6.28
N GLY A 479 10.78 4.34 5.84
CA GLY A 479 12.06 4.14 5.14
C GLY A 479 12.63 2.73 5.36
N ILE A 480 13.68 2.39 4.61
CA ILE A 480 14.38 1.10 4.68
C ILE A 480 15.77 1.31 5.29
N SER A 481 16.06 0.69 6.43
CA SER A 481 17.38 0.66 7.05
C SER A 481 18.00 -0.74 6.91
N ILE A 482 19.13 -0.83 6.20
CA ILE A 482 19.94 -2.04 6.06
C ILE A 482 21.12 -1.91 7.03
N HIS A 483 21.06 -2.64 8.14
CA HIS A 483 21.94 -2.48 9.29
C HIS A 483 22.77 -3.75 9.51
N ALA A 484 24.09 -3.62 9.68
CA ALA A 484 25.00 -4.73 10.02
C ALA A 484 24.81 -5.99 9.13
N SER A 485 24.50 -5.79 7.85
CA SER A 485 24.02 -6.82 6.92
C SER A 485 25.00 -7.03 5.76
N ARG A 486 24.71 -7.99 4.86
CA ARG A 486 25.64 -8.42 3.79
C ARG A 486 24.96 -8.34 2.42
N VAL A 487 25.39 -7.42 1.56
CA VAL A 487 24.98 -7.31 0.16
C VAL A 487 25.91 -8.14 -0.73
N LEU A 488 25.38 -9.19 -1.34
CA LEU A 488 26.11 -10.26 -2.00
C LEU A 488 25.53 -10.59 -3.39
N ALA A 489 26.34 -11.15 -4.28
CA ALA A 489 25.83 -11.78 -5.49
C ALA A 489 25.36 -13.21 -5.17
N ALA A 490 24.22 -13.62 -5.70
CA ALA A 490 23.83 -15.03 -5.71
C ALA A 490 24.72 -15.84 -6.67
N GLY A 491 24.74 -17.16 -6.53
CA GLY A 491 25.55 -18.05 -7.38
C GLY A 491 25.22 -17.95 -8.89
N ASP A 492 23.96 -17.68 -9.24
CA ASP A 492 23.56 -17.45 -10.64
C ASP A 492 24.17 -16.16 -11.24
N LEU A 493 24.20 -15.06 -10.47
CA LEU A 493 24.87 -13.81 -10.83
C LEU A 493 26.39 -13.96 -10.85
N GLN A 494 26.98 -14.60 -9.83
CA GLN A 494 28.43 -14.80 -9.74
C GLN A 494 28.96 -15.62 -10.92
N THR A 495 28.27 -16.69 -11.29
CA THR A 495 28.61 -17.52 -12.47
C THR A 495 28.48 -16.72 -13.77
N TYR A 496 27.46 -15.87 -13.89
CA TYR A 496 27.28 -15.01 -15.06
C TYR A 496 28.37 -13.93 -15.18
N LEU A 497 28.74 -13.27 -14.08
CA LEU A 497 29.81 -12.28 -14.06
C LEU A 497 31.18 -12.89 -14.34
N ALA A 498 31.48 -14.09 -13.83
CA ALA A 498 32.76 -14.77 -14.07
C ALA A 498 32.93 -15.29 -15.52
N SER A 499 31.83 -15.49 -16.25
CA SER A 499 31.87 -16.01 -17.63
C SER A 499 31.84 -14.94 -18.71
N ASN A 500 31.38 -13.71 -18.41
CA ASN A 500 31.18 -12.64 -19.40
C ASN A 500 32.20 -11.49 -19.22
N ASN A 501 33.49 -11.81 -19.38
CA ASN A 501 34.62 -10.88 -19.18
C ASN A 501 34.64 -9.62 -20.09
N THR A 502 33.75 -9.54 -21.09
CA THR A 502 33.66 -8.38 -22.00
C THR A 502 32.20 -8.01 -22.30
N ASN A 503 31.89 -6.71 -22.18
CA ASN A 503 30.70 -6.04 -22.74
C ASN A 503 29.30 -6.41 -22.17
N GLY A 504 29.20 -7.16 -21.06
CA GLY A 504 27.91 -7.66 -20.54
C GLY A 504 27.72 -7.60 -19.02
N THR A 505 28.29 -6.61 -18.31
CA THR A 505 28.20 -6.55 -16.84
C THR A 505 26.76 -6.23 -16.36
N VAL A 506 26.16 -7.16 -15.63
CA VAL A 506 24.89 -6.91 -14.91
C VAL A 506 25.14 -5.83 -13.85
N GLN A 507 24.51 -4.68 -14.03
CA GLN A 507 24.64 -3.54 -13.13
C GLN A 507 23.71 -3.74 -11.93
N THR A 508 24.26 -3.81 -10.72
CA THR A 508 23.49 -3.89 -9.47
C THR A 508 23.61 -2.60 -8.69
N TYR A 509 22.49 -2.05 -8.22
CA TYR A 509 22.43 -0.80 -7.45
C TYR A 509 21.74 -1.01 -6.10
N LEU A 510 22.18 -0.23 -5.10
CA LEU A 510 21.64 -0.19 -3.74
C LEU A 510 20.14 0.17 -3.71
N GLY A 511 19.68 0.98 -4.67
CA GLY A 511 18.25 1.26 -4.85
C GLY A 511 17.95 2.35 -5.88
N ARG A 512 16.65 2.64 -6.05
CA ARG A 512 16.10 3.73 -6.87
C ARG A 512 14.83 4.36 -6.28
N PRO A 513 14.57 5.67 -6.49
CA PRO A 513 13.51 6.39 -5.78
C PRO A 513 12.14 6.25 -6.43
N TRP A 514 11.34 5.27 -5.98
CA TRP A 514 9.97 5.07 -6.45
C TRP A 514 9.06 6.28 -6.17
N LYS A 515 9.32 7.03 -5.08
CA LYS A 515 8.61 8.29 -4.75
C LYS A 515 9.54 9.42 -4.34
N LEU A 516 8.96 10.63 -4.31
CA LEU A 516 9.64 11.91 -4.15
C LEU A 516 10.55 11.99 -2.91
N PHE A 517 10.15 11.41 -1.78
CA PHE A 517 10.91 11.48 -0.52
C PHE A 517 11.54 10.13 -0.12
N SER A 518 11.83 9.28 -1.11
CA SER A 518 12.38 7.92 -0.95
C SER A 518 13.53 7.90 0.05
N ARG A 519 13.43 7.05 1.09
CA ARG A 519 14.39 7.02 2.20
C ARG A 519 14.97 5.62 2.43
N THR A 520 16.25 5.45 2.12
CA THR A 520 17.00 4.20 2.33
C THR A 520 18.37 4.50 2.93
N VAL A 521 18.80 3.69 3.90
CA VAL A 521 20.16 3.75 4.48
C VAL A 521 20.81 2.37 4.46
N TYR A 522 22.08 2.31 4.08
CA TYR A 522 22.95 1.16 4.32
C TYR A 522 23.99 1.56 5.36
N MET A 523 24.05 0.85 6.49
CA MET A 523 24.97 1.16 7.57
C MET A 523 25.61 -0.08 8.19
N LEU A 524 26.90 0.05 8.53
CA LEU A 524 27.74 -1.00 9.13
C LEU A 524 27.74 -2.32 8.32
N SER A 525 27.40 -2.24 7.03
CA SER A 525 27.08 -3.40 6.20
C SER A 525 28.21 -3.72 5.22
N PHE A 526 28.40 -5.01 4.91
CA PHE A 526 29.33 -5.45 3.88
C PHE A 526 28.69 -5.35 2.49
N ILE A 527 29.39 -4.74 1.53
CA ILE A 527 28.93 -4.56 0.15
C ILE A 527 29.91 -5.22 -0.82
N GLY A 528 29.41 -6.22 -1.57
CA GLY A 528 30.19 -6.94 -2.58
C GLY A 528 30.49 -6.13 -3.85
N ASN A 529 31.55 -6.53 -4.57
CA ASN A 529 32.08 -5.87 -5.77
C ASN A 529 31.14 -5.84 -6.99
N HIS A 530 30.08 -6.64 -6.99
CA HIS A 530 29.03 -6.64 -8.02
C HIS A 530 28.13 -5.39 -7.97
N VAL A 531 28.17 -4.62 -6.88
CA VAL A 531 27.45 -3.34 -6.77
C VAL A 531 28.21 -2.28 -7.57
N HIS A 532 27.48 -1.62 -8.47
CA HIS A 532 27.99 -0.60 -9.38
C HIS A 532 28.53 0.60 -8.58
N THR A 533 29.68 1.17 -8.98
CA THR A 533 30.41 2.19 -8.20
C THR A 533 29.61 3.45 -7.87
N ARG A 534 28.73 3.89 -8.78
CA ARG A 534 27.65 4.90 -8.56
C ARG A 534 26.77 4.67 -7.33
N GLY A 535 26.64 3.44 -6.85
CA GLY A 535 25.79 3.03 -5.73
C GLY A 535 24.31 2.98 -6.10
N TRP A 536 23.75 4.08 -6.59
CA TRP A 536 22.31 4.29 -6.75
C TRP A 536 21.92 4.54 -8.22
N LEU A 537 20.65 4.31 -8.54
CA LEU A 537 20.09 4.46 -9.89
C LEU A 537 18.89 5.42 -9.89
N GLU A 538 18.84 6.31 -10.89
CA GLU A 538 17.72 7.21 -11.13
C GLU A 538 16.42 6.43 -11.39
N TRP A 539 15.27 6.91 -10.89
CA TRP A 539 13.97 6.33 -11.24
C TRP A 539 13.52 6.78 -12.63
N ASN A 540 13.52 8.09 -12.86
CA ASN A 540 13.34 8.71 -14.17
C ASN A 540 14.04 10.08 -14.16
N THR A 541 14.93 10.33 -15.13
CA THR A 541 15.71 11.57 -15.31
C THR A 541 16.18 12.24 -14.01
N THR A 542 15.49 13.28 -13.54
CA THR A 542 15.82 14.08 -12.34
C THR A 542 14.81 13.93 -11.20
N PHE A 543 13.85 13.01 -11.31
CA PHE A 543 12.82 12.78 -10.30
C PHE A 543 13.42 12.38 -8.94
N ALA A 544 12.96 13.05 -7.88
CA ALA A 544 13.31 12.82 -6.48
C ALA A 544 14.77 13.05 -6.07
N LEU A 545 15.69 13.37 -6.99
CA LEU A 545 17.13 13.40 -6.69
C LEU A 545 17.54 14.48 -5.67
N ASP A 546 16.71 15.52 -5.53
CA ASP A 546 16.82 16.63 -4.60
C ASP A 546 16.13 16.39 -3.24
N THR A 547 15.11 15.54 -3.22
CA THR A 547 14.13 15.36 -2.13
C THR A 547 14.20 13.99 -1.43
N LEU A 548 14.87 13.01 -2.04
CA LEU A 548 15.17 11.71 -1.45
C LEU A 548 16.21 11.81 -0.31
N TYR A 549 16.35 10.74 0.46
CA TYR A 549 17.43 10.57 1.43
C TYR A 549 18.07 9.19 1.25
N TYR A 550 19.25 9.14 0.62
CA TYR A 550 20.04 7.91 0.46
C TYR A 550 21.36 7.99 1.19
N GLY A 551 21.45 7.25 2.31
CA GLY A 551 22.56 7.31 3.24
C GLY A 551 23.48 6.09 3.19
N GLU A 552 24.78 6.32 3.31
CA GLU A 552 25.78 5.27 3.57
C GLU A 552 26.64 5.63 4.80
N TYR A 553 26.75 4.71 5.77
CA TYR A 553 27.50 4.90 7.02
C TYR A 553 28.40 3.69 7.34
N LEU A 554 29.73 3.89 7.38
CA LEU A 554 30.72 2.87 7.79
C LEU A 554 30.54 1.49 7.12
N ASN A 555 30.14 1.46 5.85
CA ASN A 555 30.01 0.21 5.08
C ASN A 555 31.38 -0.33 4.64
N THR A 556 31.51 -1.65 4.63
CA THR A 556 32.77 -2.36 4.34
C THR A 556 32.68 -3.16 3.03
N GLY A 557 33.81 -3.70 2.57
CA GLY A 557 33.87 -4.53 1.37
C GLY A 557 34.07 -3.74 0.06
N PRO A 558 34.42 -4.42 -1.04
CA PRO A 558 34.86 -3.78 -2.28
C PRO A 558 33.78 -2.94 -3.00
N GLY A 559 32.50 -3.12 -2.68
CA GLY A 559 31.40 -2.31 -3.21
C GLY A 559 31.11 -1.02 -2.42
N SER A 560 31.69 -0.83 -1.22
CA SER A 560 31.43 0.36 -0.38
C SER A 560 32.27 1.59 -0.75
N VAL A 561 33.08 1.52 -1.81
CA VAL A 561 33.93 2.64 -2.26
C VAL A 561 33.09 3.84 -2.72
N LEU A 562 33.19 4.94 -1.96
CA LEU A 562 32.33 6.12 -2.12
C LEU A 562 32.75 7.07 -3.26
N ALA A 563 34.00 6.99 -3.74
CA ALA A 563 34.62 7.99 -4.62
C ALA A 563 34.00 8.17 -6.02
N GLN A 564 33.08 7.29 -6.43
CA GLN A 564 32.35 7.39 -7.71
C GLN A 564 30.83 7.36 -7.52
N ARG A 565 30.33 7.59 -6.29
CA ARG A 565 28.90 7.64 -5.99
C ARG A 565 28.22 8.82 -6.69
N VAL A 566 26.90 8.73 -6.82
CA VAL A 566 26.07 9.77 -7.43
C VAL A 566 26.16 11.10 -6.66
N ASN A 567 26.29 12.22 -7.39
CA ASN A 567 26.34 13.57 -6.82
C ASN A 567 24.94 14.23 -6.78
N TRP A 568 23.95 13.51 -6.25
CA TRP A 568 22.58 14.01 -6.08
C TRP A 568 22.43 14.73 -4.73
N PRO A 569 21.67 15.83 -4.60
CA PRO A 569 21.52 16.53 -3.31
C PRO A 569 20.91 15.68 -2.18
N GLY A 570 20.07 14.69 -2.52
CA GLY A 570 19.53 13.72 -1.57
C GLY A 570 20.47 12.57 -1.18
N TYR A 571 21.60 12.39 -1.89
CA TYR A 571 22.60 11.38 -1.53
C TYR A 571 23.54 11.90 -0.43
N ARG A 572 23.84 11.05 0.57
CA ARG A 572 24.68 11.40 1.72
C ARG A 572 25.64 10.28 2.09
N VAL A 573 26.93 10.63 2.14
CA VAL A 573 27.88 9.95 3.02
C VAL A 573 27.60 10.45 4.44
N ILE A 574 27.06 9.59 5.29
CA ILE A 574 26.74 9.96 6.67
C ILE A 574 28.05 9.98 7.46
N ASN A 575 28.42 11.15 7.98
CA ASN A 575 29.63 11.34 8.79
C ASN A 575 29.31 11.58 10.27
N SER A 576 28.03 11.69 10.63
CA SER A 576 27.58 11.92 12.01
C SER A 576 26.98 10.64 12.59
N THR A 577 27.53 10.15 13.69
CA THR A 577 26.97 9.04 14.48
C THR A 577 25.54 9.35 14.94
N ALA A 578 25.21 10.62 15.23
CA ALA A 578 23.85 11.03 15.57
C ALA A 578 22.88 11.01 14.38
N GLU A 579 23.35 11.24 13.15
CA GLU A 579 22.51 11.10 11.94
C GLU A 579 22.29 9.62 11.58
N ALA A 580 23.30 8.76 11.81
CA ALA A 580 23.18 7.32 11.62
C ALA A 580 22.33 6.63 12.71
N ASN A 581 22.39 7.10 13.96
CA ASN A 581 21.61 6.58 15.09
C ASN A 581 20.10 6.55 14.80
N ARG A 582 19.58 7.58 14.12
CA ARG A 582 18.17 7.72 13.72
C ARG A 582 17.66 6.61 12.78
N PHE A 583 18.54 5.78 12.24
CA PHE A 583 18.22 4.63 11.39
C PHE A 583 18.42 3.27 12.12
N THR A 584 18.76 3.29 13.40
CA THR A 584 18.95 2.09 14.24
C THR A 584 17.62 1.52 14.74
N VAL A 585 17.68 0.34 15.37
CA VAL A 585 16.48 -0.33 15.90
C VAL A 585 15.82 0.48 17.01
N ALA A 586 16.61 1.13 17.87
CA ALA A 586 16.12 1.90 19.02
C ALA A 586 15.37 3.18 18.62
N GLU A 587 15.85 3.90 17.60
CA GLU A 587 15.28 5.19 17.19
C GLU A 587 14.30 5.05 16.02
N PHE A 588 14.64 4.29 14.96
CA PHE A 588 13.88 4.31 13.71
C PHE A 588 12.55 3.55 13.76
N ILE A 589 12.50 2.46 14.54
CA ILE A 589 11.31 1.62 14.70
C ILE A 589 10.89 1.50 16.17
N TYR A 590 11.52 2.27 17.07
CA TYR A 590 11.32 2.25 18.53
C TYR A 590 11.42 0.83 19.13
N GLY A 591 12.26 -0.01 18.53
CA GLY A 591 12.33 -1.46 18.75
C GLY A 591 12.54 -1.86 20.21
N SER A 592 13.25 -1.03 20.98
CA SER A 592 13.47 -1.24 22.41
C SER A 592 12.18 -1.36 23.24
N SER A 593 11.04 -0.83 22.78
CA SER A 593 9.77 -0.93 23.50
C SER A 593 8.89 -2.12 23.11
N TRP A 594 9.25 -2.91 22.10
CA TRP A 594 8.40 -3.99 21.58
C TRP A 594 9.12 -5.26 21.09
N LEU A 595 10.39 -5.20 20.71
CA LEU A 595 11.18 -6.38 20.39
C LEU A 595 11.54 -7.25 21.61
N PRO A 596 11.82 -6.72 22.82
CA PRO A 596 12.21 -7.56 23.96
C PRO A 596 11.21 -8.63 24.37
N SER A 597 9.90 -8.41 24.19
CA SER A 597 8.87 -9.43 24.45
C SER A 597 8.90 -10.55 23.42
N THR A 598 9.35 -10.30 22.19
CA THR A 598 9.43 -11.33 21.14
C THR A 598 10.52 -12.35 21.40
N GLY A 599 11.53 -12.03 22.22
CA GLY A 599 12.69 -12.88 22.45
C GLY A 599 13.76 -12.84 21.34
N VAL A 600 13.52 -12.16 20.21
CA VAL A 600 14.59 -11.92 19.24
C VAL A 600 15.57 -10.90 19.83
N SER A 601 16.83 -11.33 20.03
CA SER A 601 17.96 -10.44 20.32
C SER A 601 18.21 -9.46 19.14
N PHE A 602 18.68 -8.24 19.42
CA PHE A 602 18.93 -7.20 18.41
C PHE A 602 20.01 -6.22 18.87
N LEU A 603 20.74 -5.62 17.93
CA LEU A 603 21.59 -4.46 18.20
C LEU A 603 20.71 -3.21 18.19
N ALA A 604 20.52 -2.60 19.35
CA ALA A 604 19.65 -1.45 19.55
C ALA A 604 20.17 -0.20 18.82
N GLY A 605 21.46 0.10 18.96
CA GLY A 605 22.16 1.23 18.35
C GLY A 605 23.25 0.80 17.36
N LEU A 606 24.25 1.66 17.13
CA LEU A 606 25.36 1.44 16.17
C LEU A 606 26.55 0.62 16.73
N ASN A 607 26.55 0.28 18.03
CA ASN A 607 27.61 -0.53 18.62
C ASN A 607 27.33 -2.03 18.34
N ILE A 608 28.35 -2.73 17.86
CA ILE A 608 28.38 -4.16 17.53
C ILE A 608 29.22 -4.90 18.57
#